data_AF-K2ESB9-F1
#
_entry.id   AF-K2ESB9-F1
#
_cell.length_a   1.000
_cell.length_b   1.000
_cell.length_c   1.000
_cell.angle_alpha   90.00
_cell.angle_beta   90.00
_cell.angle_gamma   90.00
#
_symmetry.space_group_name_H-M   'P 1'
#
loop_
_entity.id
_entity.type
_entity.pdbx_description
1 polymer ?
#
loop_
_entity_poly.entity_id
_entity_poly.type
_entity_poly.pdbx_seq_one_letter_code
_entity_poly.pdbx_strand_id
1 'polypeptide(L)'
;MRIIKADKKRNFLDEIIDVLKSGGLVIYPTETLYGAGVDATNASAVQKLTAYKNRPLGKPYSIAVQDIKMAEKYGNINKSAKKLFDEFLPGPLTIIVRGKHKLAKGVESEDGKVGIRISSHQLVHDLLVKFGKPITATSANVSYKKRPYKISDILDNLSQKQIKLIDLIVDAGTLPTRDPSTVIDTTFDEPTTLRQGQIKFSDENTVLTTNEEGTQNCAKELWQKYESYYGKKSIVFALQGNMGAGKTQFTKGLAKAMGIKELVTSPTFAIENEYKTANGKYNLHHFDTWRLESSAELMQLDFKDVIENRSVVSIEWADKVVNVIREIDDEAVVIWVNIEFGKQINERIITWGNL
;
A
#
# COMPACT_ATOMS: atom_id res chain seq x y z
N MET A 1 23.02 5.37 25.14
CA MET A 1 22.79 6.28 24.01
C MET A 1 23.92 7.29 23.92
N ARG A 2 24.62 7.32 22.78
CA ARG A 2 25.57 8.39 22.40
C ARG A 2 24.91 9.31 21.37
N ILE A 3 25.25 10.59 21.37
CA ILE A 3 24.85 11.54 20.33
C ILE A 3 26.12 12.11 19.70
N ILE A 4 26.24 12.00 18.37
CA ILE A 4 27.36 12.53 17.61
C ILE A 4 26.85 13.55 16.59
N LYS A 5 27.58 14.65 16.38
CA LYS A 5 27.24 15.62 15.33
C LYS A 5 27.61 15.06 13.96
N ALA A 6 26.74 15.27 12.97
CA ALA A 6 27.02 14.98 11.57
C ALA A 6 28.03 16.01 11.00
N ASP A 7 29.29 15.92 11.43
CA ASP A 7 30.37 16.80 10.98
C ASP A 7 31.23 16.07 9.94
N LYS A 8 31.35 16.65 8.74
CA LYS A 8 32.15 16.13 7.61
C LYS A 8 33.62 15.87 7.96
N LYS A 9 34.16 16.44 9.04
CA LYS A 9 35.57 16.29 9.46
C LYS A 9 35.86 15.09 10.35
N ARG A 10 34.84 14.43 10.92
CA ARG A 10 35.02 13.23 11.77
C ARG A 10 34.61 11.97 11.02
N ASN A 11 35.33 10.87 11.27
CA ASN A 11 35.01 9.56 10.72
C ASN A 11 33.85 8.89 11.49
N PHE A 12 32.71 9.58 11.58
CA PHE A 12 31.53 9.10 12.31
C PHE A 12 30.85 7.91 11.61
N LEU A 13 31.19 7.64 10.34
CA LEU A 13 30.67 6.53 9.57
C LEU A 13 31.08 5.18 10.16
N ASP A 14 32.34 5.06 10.59
CA ASP A 14 32.84 3.84 11.24
C ASP A 14 32.14 3.58 12.58
N GLU A 15 31.87 4.64 13.35
CA GLU A 15 31.11 4.51 14.60
C GLU A 15 29.69 3.97 14.36
N ILE A 16 29.00 4.42 13.31
CA ILE A 16 27.68 3.90 12.95
C ILE A 16 27.77 2.42 12.59
N ILE A 17 28.78 2.05 11.80
CA ILE A 17 28.99 0.67 11.35
C ILE A 17 29.28 -0.26 12.51
N ASP A 18 30.11 0.14 13.47
CA ASP A 18 30.43 -0.66 14.65
C ASP A 18 29.20 -0.89 15.53
N VAL A 19 28.34 0.13 15.67
CA VAL A 19 27.05 0.00 16.36
C VAL A 19 26.13 -0.98 15.61
N LEU A 20 26.02 -0.89 14.28
CA LEU A 20 25.19 -1.83 13.51
C LEU A 20 25.72 -3.27 13.57
N LYS A 21 27.04 -3.46 13.46
CA LYS A 21 27.71 -4.77 13.57
C LYS A 21 27.49 -5.43 14.93
N SER A 22 27.43 -4.63 16.00
CA SER A 22 27.11 -5.10 17.35
C SER A 22 25.60 -5.30 17.60
N GLY A 23 24.75 -5.14 16.58
CA GLY A 23 23.30 -5.32 16.70
C GLY A 23 22.57 -4.12 17.32
N GLY A 24 23.22 -2.96 17.34
CA GLY A 24 22.68 -1.73 17.88
C GLY A 24 21.71 -0.99 16.96
N LEU A 25 20.92 -0.11 17.56
CA LEU A 25 19.97 0.79 16.92
C LEU A 25 20.57 2.18 16.76
N VAL A 26 20.59 2.64 15.51
CA VAL A 26 21.09 3.95 15.12
C VAL A 26 19.94 4.83 14.63
N ILE A 27 19.87 6.05 15.15
CA ILE A 27 19.06 7.13 14.58
C ILE A 27 19.95 7.96 13.65
N TYR A 28 19.54 8.12 12.39
CA TYR A 28 20.35 8.81 11.38
C TYR A 28 19.49 9.70 10.46
N PRO A 29 20.05 10.79 9.90
CA PRO A 29 19.33 11.66 8.98
C PRO A 29 19.15 10.99 7.61
N THR A 30 18.03 11.27 6.95
CA THR A 30 17.77 10.93 5.54
C THR A 30 17.33 12.18 4.78
N GLU A 31 17.11 12.07 3.47
CA GLU A 31 16.59 13.13 2.63
C GLU A 31 15.13 13.52 2.97
N THR A 32 14.45 12.72 3.81
CA THR A 32 13.03 12.91 4.20
C THR A 32 12.88 13.22 5.69
N LEU A 33 13.33 12.31 6.56
CA LEU A 33 13.10 12.31 8.01
C LEU A 33 14.30 11.66 8.71
N TYR A 34 14.44 11.83 10.01
CA TYR A 34 15.29 10.93 10.77
C TYR A 34 14.75 9.49 10.69
N GLY A 35 15.63 8.55 10.36
CA GLY A 35 15.36 7.12 10.33
C GLY A 35 15.85 6.41 11.59
N ALA A 36 15.27 5.24 11.88
CA ALA A 36 15.80 4.28 12.84
C ALA A 36 16.27 3.03 12.08
N GLY A 37 17.56 2.72 12.20
CA GLY A 37 18.24 1.64 11.49
C GLY A 37 18.84 0.62 12.42
N VAL A 38 18.65 -0.64 12.07
CA VAL A 38 19.38 -1.80 12.58
C VAL A 38 19.78 -2.68 11.39
N ASP A 39 20.75 -3.58 11.56
CA ASP A 39 21.03 -4.63 10.55
C ASP A 39 19.75 -5.45 10.32
N ALA A 40 19.20 -5.37 9.10
CA ALA A 40 17.94 -6.03 8.76
C ALA A 40 18.08 -7.57 8.62
N THR A 41 19.31 -8.08 8.67
CA THR A 41 19.61 -9.52 8.70
C THR A 41 19.84 -10.06 10.12
N ASN A 42 19.88 -9.18 11.12
CA ASN A 42 20.16 -9.54 12.50
C ASN A 42 18.86 -9.60 13.34
N ALA A 43 18.48 -10.80 13.78
CA ALA A 43 17.25 -11.03 14.53
C ALA A 43 17.20 -10.26 15.86
N SER A 44 18.29 -10.18 16.62
CA SER A 44 18.30 -9.47 17.91
C SER A 44 18.19 -7.96 17.71
N ALA A 45 18.82 -7.44 16.66
CA ALA A 45 18.75 -6.02 16.30
C ALA A 45 17.32 -5.63 15.85
N VAL A 46 16.66 -6.46 15.04
CA VAL A 46 15.27 -6.24 14.64
C VAL A 46 14.31 -6.33 15.83
N GLN A 47 14.50 -7.28 16.75
CA GLN A 47 13.71 -7.33 17.99
C GLN A 47 13.88 -6.05 18.84
N LYS A 48 15.11 -5.53 18.93
CA LYS A 48 15.40 -4.25 19.60
C LYS A 48 14.66 -3.09 18.94
N LEU A 49 14.63 -3.04 17.60
CA LEU A 49 13.85 -2.04 16.86
C LEU A 49 12.34 -2.18 17.10
N THR A 50 11.81 -3.41 17.14
CA THR A 50 10.39 -3.67 17.44
C THR A 50 10.01 -3.18 18.82
N ALA A 51 10.83 -3.46 19.82
CA ALA A 51 10.65 -2.97 21.19
C ALA A 51 10.73 -1.43 21.25
N TYR A 52 11.66 -0.81 20.50
CA TYR A 52 11.78 0.64 20.41
C TYR A 52 10.52 1.27 19.80
N LYS A 53 10.03 0.72 18.69
CA LYS A 53 8.87 1.26 17.96
C LYS A 53 7.53 0.97 18.62
N ASN A 54 7.49 0.08 19.62
CA ASN A 54 6.25 -0.45 20.18
C ASN A 54 5.26 -0.84 19.06
N ARG A 55 5.79 -1.52 18.03
CA ARG A 55 5.06 -1.77 16.80
C ARG A 55 4.13 -2.98 17.01
N PRO A 56 2.87 -2.93 16.54
CA PRO A 56 2.00 -4.10 16.56
C PRO A 56 2.68 -5.30 15.89
N LEU A 57 2.42 -6.50 16.42
CA LEU A 57 2.84 -7.75 15.79
C LEU A 57 2.31 -7.84 14.35
N GLY A 58 3.09 -8.43 13.45
CA GLY A 58 2.74 -8.59 12.03
C GLY A 58 3.05 -7.38 11.12
N LYS A 59 3.30 -6.18 11.67
CA LYS A 59 3.56 -4.99 10.83
C LYS A 59 5.02 -4.96 10.34
N PRO A 60 5.31 -5.14 9.04
CA PRO A 60 6.68 -5.33 8.51
C PRO A 60 7.52 -4.05 8.55
N TYR A 61 8.83 -4.19 8.27
CA TYR A 61 9.76 -3.08 8.07
C TYR A 61 10.28 -3.05 6.63
N SER A 62 10.41 -1.85 6.07
CA SER A 62 11.17 -1.66 4.83
C SER A 62 12.68 -1.75 5.11
N ILE A 63 13.46 -2.01 4.07
CA ILE A 63 14.92 -2.01 4.09
C ILE A 63 15.49 -0.92 3.18
N ALA A 64 16.65 -0.39 3.56
CA ALA A 64 17.49 0.43 2.70
C ALA A 64 18.66 -0.42 2.18
N VAL A 65 18.93 -0.31 0.88
CA VAL A 65 20.02 -0.99 0.17
C VAL A 65 20.82 0.01 -0.66
N GLN A 66 22.09 -0.31 -0.95
CA GLN A 66 22.98 0.62 -1.68
C GLN A 66 22.56 0.80 -3.15
N ASP A 67 22.07 -0.27 -3.78
CA ASP A 67 21.83 -0.39 -5.21
C ASP A 67 20.85 -1.54 -5.50
N ILE A 68 20.46 -1.66 -6.77
CA ILE A 68 19.56 -2.73 -7.21
C ILE A 68 20.18 -4.12 -7.09
N LYS A 69 21.50 -4.27 -7.23
CA LYS A 69 22.18 -5.56 -7.08
C LYS A 69 22.06 -6.10 -5.66
N MET A 70 22.12 -5.22 -4.66
CA MET A 70 21.84 -5.56 -3.27
C MET A 70 20.34 -5.82 -3.06
N ALA A 71 19.45 -5.05 -3.67
CA ALA A 71 18.00 -5.29 -3.63
C ALA A 71 17.64 -6.71 -4.08
N GLU A 72 18.21 -7.16 -5.21
CA GLU A 72 18.01 -8.50 -5.79
C GLU A 72 18.46 -9.65 -4.87
N LYS A 73 19.33 -9.38 -3.87
CA LYS A 73 19.70 -10.39 -2.88
C LYS A 73 18.55 -10.69 -1.91
N TYR A 74 17.69 -9.71 -1.64
CA TYR A 74 16.65 -9.77 -0.61
C TYR A 74 15.21 -9.80 -1.17
N GLY A 75 14.99 -9.35 -2.40
CA GLY A 75 13.68 -9.37 -3.05
C GLY A 75 13.75 -9.81 -4.51
N ASN A 76 12.61 -10.26 -5.03
CA ASN A 76 12.40 -10.59 -6.44
C ASN A 76 12.00 -9.32 -7.20
N ILE A 77 12.93 -8.72 -7.93
CA ILE A 77 12.68 -7.47 -8.68
C ILE A 77 12.01 -7.81 -10.01
N ASN A 78 10.68 -7.64 -10.07
CA ASN A 78 9.91 -7.83 -11.31
C ASN A 78 10.06 -6.65 -12.28
N LYS A 79 9.42 -6.74 -13.45
CA LYS A 79 9.52 -5.72 -14.51
C LYS A 79 9.02 -4.35 -14.05
N SER A 80 7.90 -4.28 -13.33
CA SER A 80 7.32 -3.03 -12.83
C SER A 80 8.21 -2.39 -11.77
N ALA A 81 8.69 -3.19 -10.80
CA ALA A 81 9.67 -2.75 -9.82
C ALA A 81 10.93 -2.21 -10.49
N LYS A 82 11.49 -2.93 -11.48
CA LYS A 82 12.70 -2.51 -12.20
C LYS A 82 12.55 -1.13 -12.84
N LYS A 83 11.43 -0.85 -13.50
CA LYS A 83 11.13 0.49 -14.04
C LYS A 83 11.13 1.56 -12.96
N LEU A 84 10.45 1.30 -11.84
CA LEU A 84 10.39 2.24 -10.70
C LEU A 84 11.77 2.45 -10.05
N PHE A 85 12.61 1.42 -9.99
CA PHE A 85 13.99 1.54 -9.54
C PHE A 85 14.80 2.45 -10.46
N ASP A 86 14.67 2.28 -11.77
CA ASP A 86 15.46 3.04 -12.75
C ASP A 86 15.00 4.51 -12.85
N GLU A 87 13.72 4.78 -12.62
CA GLU A 87 13.14 6.13 -12.78
C GLU A 87 13.19 6.97 -11.49
N PHE A 88 12.93 6.37 -10.32
CA PHE A 88 12.69 7.12 -9.08
C PHE A 88 13.71 6.87 -7.97
N LEU A 89 14.66 5.94 -8.16
CA LEU A 89 15.69 5.64 -7.16
C LEU A 89 17.10 5.94 -7.70
N PRO A 90 18.02 6.51 -6.90
CA PRO A 90 17.88 6.84 -5.47
C PRO A 90 16.90 7.98 -5.17
N GLY A 91 16.06 7.82 -4.15
CA GLY A 91 15.04 8.82 -3.86
C GLY A 91 13.99 8.43 -2.82
N PRO A 92 12.96 9.28 -2.65
CA PRO A 92 11.90 9.12 -1.65
C PRO A 92 10.81 8.13 -2.11
N LEU A 93 11.20 6.98 -2.66
CA LEU A 93 10.31 5.88 -3.03
C LEU A 93 10.65 4.63 -2.21
N THR A 94 9.63 3.83 -1.91
CA THR A 94 9.78 2.49 -1.32
C THR A 94 8.96 1.54 -2.18
N ILE A 95 9.62 0.56 -2.77
CA ILE A 95 9.03 -0.40 -3.71
C ILE A 95 8.88 -1.74 -2.97
N ILE A 96 7.65 -2.23 -2.85
CA ILE A 96 7.36 -3.53 -2.26
C ILE A 96 7.41 -4.60 -3.34
N VAL A 97 8.16 -5.66 -3.04
CA VAL A 97 8.36 -6.84 -3.88
C VAL A 97 8.21 -8.11 -3.03
N ARG A 98 8.12 -9.28 -3.68
CA ARG A 98 8.20 -10.57 -2.97
C ARG A 98 9.61 -10.73 -2.40
N GLY A 99 9.69 -11.02 -1.10
CA GLY A 99 10.93 -11.29 -0.39
C GLY A 99 11.58 -12.60 -0.82
N LYS A 100 12.86 -12.76 -0.48
CA LYS A 100 13.62 -14.01 -0.66
C LYS A 100 13.88 -14.73 0.66
N HIS A 101 13.22 -14.31 1.75
CA HIS A 101 13.33 -14.89 3.08
C HIS A 101 14.77 -14.92 3.63
N LYS A 102 15.56 -13.90 3.28
CA LYS A 102 16.95 -13.72 3.75
C LYS A 102 17.10 -12.64 4.83
N LEU A 103 15.98 -12.05 5.25
CA LEU A 103 15.93 -11.00 6.26
C LEU A 103 15.52 -11.60 7.61
N ALA A 104 15.82 -10.89 8.68
CA ALA A 104 15.40 -11.30 10.01
C ALA A 104 13.87 -11.30 10.14
N LYS A 105 13.34 -12.19 10.98
CA LYS A 105 11.90 -12.32 11.23
C LYS A 105 11.30 -10.98 11.66
N GLY A 106 10.18 -10.61 11.03
CA GLY A 106 9.46 -9.34 11.28
C GLY A 106 9.89 -8.20 10.36
N VAL A 107 10.95 -8.36 9.55
CA VAL A 107 11.25 -7.40 8.47
C VAL A 107 10.30 -7.62 7.30
N GLU A 108 10.23 -8.83 6.77
CA GLU A 108 9.23 -9.22 5.77
C GLU A 108 7.84 -9.32 6.42
N SER A 109 6.79 -9.10 5.64
CA SER A 109 5.41 -9.32 6.05
C SER A 109 5.07 -10.80 6.13
N GLU A 110 3.93 -11.14 6.74
CA GLU A 110 3.47 -12.53 6.88
C GLU A 110 3.20 -13.20 5.53
N ASP A 111 2.78 -12.43 4.53
CA ASP A 111 2.62 -12.86 3.13
C ASP A 111 3.92 -12.77 2.30
N GLY A 112 5.08 -12.62 2.97
CA GLY A 112 6.40 -12.71 2.35
C GLY A 112 6.78 -11.53 1.46
N LYS A 113 6.28 -10.33 1.72
CA LYS A 113 6.63 -9.10 0.99
C LYS A 113 7.66 -8.27 1.75
N VAL A 114 8.47 -7.50 1.02
CA VAL A 114 9.46 -6.56 1.58
C VAL A 114 9.45 -5.25 0.82
N GLY A 115 9.41 -4.13 1.56
CA GLY A 115 9.63 -2.80 0.99
C GLY A 115 11.11 -2.49 0.88
N ILE A 116 11.58 -2.10 -0.29
CA ILE A 116 12.99 -1.78 -0.57
C ILE A 116 13.12 -0.32 -0.98
N ARG A 117 14.17 0.35 -0.49
CA ARG A 117 14.51 1.73 -0.83
C ARG A 117 16.00 1.88 -1.10
N ILE A 118 16.35 2.75 -2.05
CA ILE A 118 17.70 3.29 -2.21
C ILE A 118 17.61 4.79 -1.87
N SER A 119 18.18 5.19 -0.74
CA SER A 119 18.12 6.60 -0.30
C SER A 119 19.04 7.46 -1.15
N SER A 120 18.59 8.67 -1.50
CA SER A 120 19.44 9.69 -2.15
C SER A 120 20.32 10.46 -1.16
N HIS A 121 20.26 10.14 0.13
CA HIS A 121 21.07 10.79 1.15
C HIS A 121 22.48 10.18 1.20
N GLN A 122 23.50 10.99 0.93
CA GLN A 122 24.90 10.54 0.80
C GLN A 122 25.39 9.70 1.99
N LEU A 123 25.11 10.13 3.23
CA LEU A 123 25.48 9.36 4.43
C LEU A 123 24.91 7.94 4.41
N VAL A 124 23.66 7.77 3.96
CA VAL A 124 22.99 6.46 3.94
C VAL A 124 23.60 5.59 2.84
N HIS A 125 23.92 6.18 1.69
CA HIS A 125 24.62 5.50 0.61
C HIS A 125 26.00 5.00 1.07
N ASP A 126 26.84 5.90 1.58
CA ASP A 126 28.20 5.58 2.06
C ASP A 126 28.17 4.52 3.17
N LEU A 127 27.18 4.62 4.07
CA LEU A 127 26.95 3.65 5.12
C LEU A 127 26.67 2.26 4.55
N LEU A 128 25.74 2.16 3.60
CA LEU A 128 25.34 0.87 3.02
C LEU A 128 26.45 0.26 2.17
N VAL A 129 27.22 1.08 1.47
CA VAL A 129 28.42 0.66 0.71
C VAL A 129 29.45 0.04 1.64
N LYS A 130 29.78 0.73 2.74
CA LYS A 130 30.82 0.26 3.67
C LYS A 130 30.33 -0.84 4.61
N PHE A 131 29.06 -0.85 4.97
CA PHE A 131 28.46 -1.89 5.82
C PHE A 131 28.20 -3.19 5.05
N GLY A 132 27.87 -3.11 3.76
CA GLY A 132 27.69 -4.27 2.88
C GLY A 132 26.41 -5.09 3.12
N LYS A 133 25.50 -4.60 3.97
CA LYS A 133 24.24 -5.26 4.34
C LYS A 133 23.08 -4.25 4.37
N PRO A 134 21.82 -4.71 4.20
CA PRO A 134 20.65 -3.86 4.33
C PRO A 134 20.45 -3.43 5.78
N ILE A 135 20.01 -2.20 5.96
CA ILE A 135 19.50 -1.71 7.26
C ILE A 135 18.00 -1.47 7.17
N THR A 136 17.29 -1.47 8.28
CA THR A 136 15.87 -1.10 8.28
C THR A 136 15.67 0.37 7.89
N ALA A 137 14.65 0.64 7.06
CA ALA A 137 14.25 1.94 6.57
C ALA A 137 12.88 2.34 7.14
N THR A 138 12.88 2.92 8.33
CA THR A 138 11.66 3.37 9.00
C THR A 138 11.91 4.67 9.75
N SER A 139 10.93 5.57 9.80
CA SER A 139 11.07 6.87 10.49
C SER A 139 11.34 6.69 11.99
N ALA A 140 12.16 7.52 12.59
CA ALA A 140 12.63 7.36 13.97
C ALA A 140 11.53 7.50 15.04
N ASN A 141 10.38 8.10 14.71
CA ASN A 141 9.25 8.23 15.63
C ASN A 141 8.57 6.88 15.92
N VAL A 142 7.92 6.81 17.08
CA VAL A 142 6.92 5.78 17.39
C VAL A 142 5.72 5.99 16.45
N SER A 143 5.03 4.90 16.11
CA SER A 143 3.84 4.96 15.25
C SER A 143 2.84 6.01 15.76
N TYR A 144 2.26 6.78 14.84
CA TYR A 144 1.26 7.84 15.12
C TYR A 144 1.76 9.05 15.92
N LYS A 145 3.07 9.16 16.19
CA LYS A 145 3.68 10.37 16.81
C LYS A 145 4.19 11.35 15.76
N LYS A 146 4.57 12.56 16.22
CA LYS A 146 5.14 13.64 15.42
C LYS A 146 6.25 13.15 14.50
N ARG A 147 6.29 13.67 13.27
CA ARG A 147 7.34 13.35 12.29
C ARG A 147 8.70 13.86 12.80
N PRO A 148 9.78 13.06 12.72
CA PRO A 148 11.04 13.37 13.35
C PRO A 148 11.94 14.20 12.43
N TYR A 149 11.84 15.53 12.49
CA TYR A 149 12.71 16.43 11.72
C TYR A 149 13.89 16.97 12.53
N LYS A 150 13.84 16.89 13.86
CA LYS A 150 14.94 17.19 14.78
C LYS A 150 14.96 16.19 15.92
N ILE A 151 16.07 16.09 16.65
CA ILE A 151 16.23 15.12 17.75
C ILE A 151 15.15 15.27 18.83
N SER A 152 14.77 16.50 19.18
CA SER A 152 13.72 16.71 20.19
C SER A 152 12.36 16.18 19.76
N ASP A 153 12.03 16.18 18.45
CA ASP A 153 10.79 15.56 17.98
C ASP A 153 10.75 14.04 18.26
N ILE A 154 11.92 13.41 18.40
CA ILE A 154 12.08 12.00 18.76
C ILE A 154 12.06 11.85 20.28
N LEU A 155 13.03 12.46 20.98
CA LEU A 155 13.26 12.21 22.40
C LEU A 155 12.09 12.65 23.29
N ASP A 156 11.43 13.76 22.97
CA ASP A 156 10.31 14.30 23.76
C ASP A 156 9.07 13.37 23.70
N ASN A 157 9.04 12.44 22.76
CA ASN A 157 7.92 11.52 22.52
C ASN A 157 8.23 10.06 22.91
N LEU A 158 9.35 9.80 23.58
CA LEU A 158 9.79 8.46 23.98
C LEU A 158 9.77 8.27 25.50
N SER A 159 9.44 7.06 25.94
CA SER A 159 9.67 6.65 27.33
C SER A 159 11.15 6.44 27.61
N GLN A 160 11.55 6.52 28.89
CA GLN A 160 12.93 6.21 29.32
C GLN A 160 13.37 4.79 28.91
N LYS A 161 12.45 3.83 28.89
CA LYS A 161 12.72 2.47 28.39
C LYS A 161 13.09 2.47 26.91
N GLN A 162 12.39 3.26 26.08
CA GLN A 162 12.69 3.34 24.66
C GLN A 162 13.98 4.12 24.37
N ILE A 163 14.25 5.19 25.12
CA ILE A 163 15.51 5.96 24.98
C ILE A 163 16.73 5.06 25.25
N LYS A 164 16.63 4.16 26.25
CA LYS A 164 17.70 3.18 26.54
C LYS A 164 17.96 2.18 25.42
N LEU A 165 17.02 1.98 24.49
CA LEU A 165 17.20 1.12 23.33
C LEU A 165 17.95 1.81 22.18
N ILE A 166 18.20 3.12 22.27
CA ILE A 166 18.98 3.83 21.25
C ILE A 166 20.46 3.77 21.63
N ASP A 167 21.29 3.21 20.76
CA ASP A 167 22.73 3.14 20.99
C ASP A 167 23.43 4.40 20.48
N LEU A 168 23.02 4.89 19.30
CA LEU A 168 23.63 6.05 18.65
C LEU A 168 22.58 6.95 17.99
N ILE A 169 22.75 8.26 18.14
CA ILE A 169 22.05 9.28 17.35
C ILE A 169 23.07 10.11 16.58
N VAL A 170 22.87 10.22 15.27
CA VAL A 170 23.61 11.14 14.41
C VAL A 170 22.83 12.43 14.29
N ASP A 171 23.28 13.49 14.96
CA ASP A 171 22.64 14.80 14.99
C ASP A 171 23.07 15.67 13.81
N ALA A 172 22.19 15.81 12.82
CA ALA A 172 22.32 16.73 11.69
C ALA A 172 21.49 18.02 11.87
N GLY A 173 21.03 18.33 13.09
CA GLY A 173 20.16 19.46 13.37
C GLY A 173 18.74 19.25 12.87
N THR A 174 18.11 20.34 12.44
CA THR A 174 16.74 20.34 11.88
C THR A 174 16.79 20.02 10.39
N LEU A 175 16.17 18.91 10.00
CA LEU A 175 16.01 18.52 8.61
C LEU A 175 14.91 19.35 7.92
N PRO A 176 14.97 19.54 6.59
CA PRO A 176 13.90 20.16 5.83
C PRO A 176 12.57 19.40 6.00
N THR A 177 11.48 20.13 6.18
CA THR A 177 10.14 19.55 6.28
C THR A 177 9.72 19.00 4.91
N ARG A 178 9.79 17.68 4.75
CA ARG A 178 9.39 16.95 3.53
C ARG A 178 8.45 15.82 3.88
N ASP A 179 7.56 15.49 2.94
CA ASP A 179 6.73 14.30 3.08
C ASP A 179 7.58 13.02 3.15
N PRO A 180 7.09 11.96 3.83
CA PRO A 180 7.77 10.68 3.85
C PRO A 180 7.83 10.07 2.44
N SER A 181 8.56 8.96 2.28
CA SER A 181 8.61 8.25 1.01
C SER A 181 7.24 7.77 0.55
N THR A 182 7.00 7.78 -0.75
CA THR A 182 5.85 7.08 -1.34
C THR A 182 6.09 5.58 -1.24
N VAL A 183 5.05 4.79 -1.01
CA VAL A 183 5.14 3.32 -0.94
C VAL A 183 4.26 2.73 -2.04
N ILE A 184 4.88 1.96 -2.94
CA ILE A 184 4.19 1.25 -4.02
C ILE A 184 4.38 -0.24 -3.82
N ASP A 185 3.29 -1.00 -3.91
CA ASP A 185 3.30 -2.45 -4.04
C ASP A 185 3.29 -2.89 -5.50
N THR A 186 4.32 -3.63 -5.90
CA THR A 186 4.48 -4.16 -7.26
C THR A 186 4.21 -5.66 -7.32
N THR A 187 3.74 -6.27 -6.24
CA THR A 187 3.47 -7.72 -6.18
C THR A 187 2.15 -8.12 -6.82
N PHE A 188 1.30 -7.14 -7.16
CA PHE A 188 0.09 -7.29 -7.95
C PHE A 188 0.36 -7.06 -9.45
N ASP A 189 -0.61 -7.40 -10.30
CA ASP A 189 -0.51 -7.21 -11.76
C ASP A 189 -0.32 -5.73 -12.15
N GLU A 190 -1.00 -4.82 -11.43
CA GLU A 190 -0.82 -3.37 -11.54
C GLU A 190 -0.17 -2.84 -10.26
N PRO A 191 0.85 -1.95 -10.34
CA PRO A 191 1.46 -1.35 -9.16
C PRO A 191 0.47 -0.49 -8.35
N THR A 192 0.33 -0.77 -7.05
CA THR A 192 -0.64 -0.12 -6.16
C THR A 192 0.05 0.82 -5.18
N THR A 193 -0.41 2.06 -5.07
CA THR A 193 0.13 3.02 -4.09
C THR A 193 -0.46 2.76 -2.70
N LEU A 194 0.32 2.20 -1.76
CA LEU A 194 -0.11 1.96 -0.38
C LEU A 194 0.03 3.18 0.54
N ARG A 195 0.91 4.11 0.18
CA ARG A 195 1.07 5.38 0.90
C ARG A 195 1.54 6.46 -0.04
N GLN A 196 0.75 7.52 -0.15
CA GLN A 196 1.18 8.75 -0.81
C GLN A 196 2.26 9.46 0.02
N GLY A 197 3.42 9.70 -0.59
CA GLY A 197 4.52 10.46 -0.01
C GLY A 197 4.91 11.65 -0.87
N GLN A 198 6.21 11.94 -0.92
CA GLN A 198 6.77 13.01 -1.73
C GLN A 198 6.53 12.82 -3.23
N ILE A 199 6.59 11.57 -3.72
CA ILE A 199 6.29 11.26 -5.12
C ILE A 199 4.79 11.11 -5.25
N LYS A 200 4.18 11.96 -6.09
CA LYS A 200 2.79 11.83 -6.48
C LYS A 200 2.75 11.07 -7.80
N PHE A 201 2.47 9.77 -7.72
CA PHE A 201 2.01 9.06 -8.90
C PHE A 201 0.62 9.61 -9.19
N SER A 202 0.42 10.17 -10.38
CA SER A 202 -0.92 10.48 -10.85
C SER A 202 -1.67 9.15 -10.86
N ASP A 203 -2.73 9.06 -10.08
CA ASP A 203 -3.70 7.99 -10.28
C ASP A 203 -4.28 8.24 -11.68
N GLU A 204 -3.73 7.59 -12.72
CA GLU A 204 -4.32 7.59 -14.07
C GLU A 204 -5.78 7.09 -14.04
N ASN A 205 -6.14 6.44 -12.93
CA ASN A 205 -7.44 5.93 -12.60
C ASN A 205 -8.20 6.82 -11.60
N THR A 206 -8.14 8.15 -11.71
CA THR A 206 -8.99 9.06 -10.91
C THR A 206 -9.80 9.98 -11.82
N VAL A 207 -11.09 10.09 -11.55
CA VAL A 207 -11.98 11.06 -12.20
C VAL A 207 -12.80 11.82 -11.18
N LEU A 208 -12.96 13.12 -11.40
CA LEU A 208 -13.93 13.95 -10.69
C LEU A 208 -15.22 13.99 -11.52
N THR A 209 -16.32 13.50 -10.95
CA THR A 209 -17.65 13.65 -11.53
C THR A 209 -18.41 14.74 -10.76
N THR A 210 -19.31 15.45 -11.42
CA THR A 210 -20.06 16.59 -10.84
C THR A 210 -21.57 16.32 -10.75
N ASN A 211 -22.02 15.13 -11.15
CA ASN A 211 -23.40 14.70 -11.11
C ASN A 211 -23.49 13.16 -11.24
N GLU A 212 -24.70 12.61 -11.08
CA GLU A 212 -24.93 11.17 -11.18
C GLU A 212 -24.61 10.59 -12.57
N GLU A 213 -24.86 11.35 -13.64
CA GLU A 213 -24.58 10.94 -15.01
C GLU A 213 -23.07 10.78 -15.25
N GLY A 214 -22.24 11.65 -14.69
CA GLY A 214 -20.79 11.53 -14.72
C GLY A 214 -20.30 10.26 -14.02
N THR A 215 -20.88 9.91 -12.88
CA THR A 215 -20.59 8.64 -12.18
C THR A 215 -20.99 7.43 -13.03
N GLN A 216 -22.15 7.49 -13.69
CA GLN A 216 -22.59 6.44 -14.61
C GLN A 216 -21.69 6.32 -15.85
N ASN A 217 -21.20 7.45 -16.37
CA ASN A 217 -20.26 7.47 -17.51
C ASN A 217 -18.90 6.87 -17.14
N CYS A 218 -18.39 7.13 -15.93
CA CYS A 218 -17.19 6.47 -15.42
C CYS A 218 -17.36 4.94 -15.38
N ALA A 219 -18.50 4.44 -14.89
CA ALA A 219 -18.81 3.01 -14.90
C ALA A 219 -18.86 2.42 -16.32
N LYS A 220 -19.39 3.18 -17.29
CA LYS A 220 -19.41 2.80 -18.71
C LYS A 220 -18.00 2.69 -19.29
N GLU A 221 -17.13 3.66 -19.03
CA GLU A 221 -15.73 3.65 -19.51
C GLU A 221 -14.98 2.45 -18.93
N LEU A 222 -15.17 2.17 -17.64
CA LEU A 222 -14.61 1.00 -16.99
C LEU A 222 -15.14 -0.31 -17.58
N TRP A 223 -16.45 -0.42 -17.81
CA TRP A 223 -17.01 -1.57 -18.52
C TRP A 223 -16.33 -1.78 -19.88
N GLN A 224 -16.24 -0.73 -20.70
CA GLN A 224 -15.61 -0.82 -22.03
C GLN A 224 -14.13 -1.24 -21.96
N LYS A 225 -13.40 -0.81 -20.92
CA LYS A 225 -12.02 -1.21 -20.69
C LYS A 225 -11.89 -2.71 -20.37
N TYR A 226 -12.80 -3.26 -19.56
CA TYR A 226 -12.70 -4.63 -19.04
C TYR A 226 -13.61 -5.66 -19.76
N GLU A 227 -14.52 -5.24 -20.65
CA GLU A 227 -15.47 -6.11 -21.35
C GLU A 227 -14.78 -7.27 -22.10
N SER A 228 -13.55 -7.07 -22.60
CA SER A 228 -12.80 -8.09 -23.33
C SER A 228 -12.39 -9.33 -22.49
N TYR A 229 -12.53 -9.25 -21.16
CA TYR A 229 -12.34 -10.36 -20.23
C TYR A 229 -13.61 -11.20 -20.03
N TYR A 230 -14.78 -10.68 -20.41
CA TYR A 230 -16.05 -11.38 -20.26
C TYR A 230 -16.02 -12.71 -21.02
N GLY A 231 -16.52 -13.77 -20.39
CA GLY A 231 -16.47 -15.13 -20.93
C GLY A 231 -15.10 -15.83 -20.79
N LYS A 232 -14.01 -15.10 -20.47
CA LYS A 232 -12.71 -15.69 -20.11
C LYS A 232 -12.58 -15.85 -18.59
N LYS A 233 -12.95 -14.81 -17.85
CA LYS A 233 -13.01 -14.77 -16.38
C LYS A 233 -14.28 -14.03 -15.95
N SER A 234 -14.66 -14.21 -14.69
CA SER A 234 -15.61 -13.30 -14.04
C SER A 234 -15.03 -11.89 -13.97
N ILE A 235 -15.86 -10.85 -14.00
CA ILE A 235 -15.44 -9.45 -13.85
C ILE A 235 -16.16 -8.89 -12.62
N VAL A 236 -15.40 -8.48 -11.61
CA VAL A 236 -15.95 -8.01 -10.33
C VAL A 236 -15.60 -6.54 -10.13
N PHE A 237 -16.60 -5.68 -10.10
CA PHE A 237 -16.48 -4.28 -9.68
C PHE A 237 -16.74 -4.18 -8.17
N ALA A 238 -15.66 -4.10 -7.40
CA ALA A 238 -15.68 -4.03 -5.94
C ALA A 238 -15.80 -2.56 -5.48
N LEU A 239 -17.03 -2.12 -5.19
CA LEU A 239 -17.35 -0.72 -4.92
C LEU A 239 -17.19 -0.38 -3.42
N GLN A 240 -16.39 0.64 -3.14
CA GLN A 240 -16.17 1.22 -1.82
C GLN A 240 -16.63 2.68 -1.78
N GLY A 241 -17.09 3.12 -0.62
CA GLY A 241 -17.50 4.50 -0.40
C GLY A 241 -18.59 4.63 0.64
N ASN A 242 -18.72 5.82 1.22
CA ASN A 242 -19.72 6.11 2.24
C ASN A 242 -21.17 5.96 1.73
N MET A 243 -22.13 5.96 2.65
CA MET A 243 -23.55 5.99 2.31
C MET A 243 -23.85 7.23 1.45
N GLY A 244 -24.57 7.06 0.34
CA GLY A 244 -24.87 8.15 -0.60
C GLY A 244 -23.69 8.59 -1.50
N ALA A 245 -22.53 7.95 -1.40
CA ALA A 245 -21.39 8.26 -2.26
C ALA A 245 -21.64 7.94 -3.75
N GLY A 246 -22.65 7.14 -4.09
CA GLY A 246 -23.03 6.88 -5.49
C GLY A 246 -22.62 5.51 -6.03
N LYS A 247 -22.34 4.54 -5.15
CA LYS A 247 -22.11 3.14 -5.51
C LYS A 247 -23.23 2.56 -6.39
N THR A 248 -24.49 2.68 -5.98
CA THR A 248 -25.64 2.27 -6.80
C THR A 248 -25.74 3.05 -8.12
N GLN A 249 -25.30 4.32 -8.16
CA GLN A 249 -25.26 5.09 -9.42
C GLN A 249 -24.18 4.54 -10.36
N PHE A 250 -23.04 4.12 -9.83
CA PHE A 250 -22.03 3.41 -10.60
C PHE A 250 -22.60 2.10 -11.19
N THR A 251 -23.29 1.27 -10.38
CA THR A 251 -23.92 0.02 -10.86
C THR A 251 -24.97 0.26 -11.95
N LYS A 252 -25.78 1.33 -11.84
CA LYS A 252 -26.72 1.75 -12.89
C LYS A 252 -25.99 2.07 -14.21
N GLY A 253 -24.86 2.76 -14.13
CA GLY A 253 -24.03 3.08 -15.29
C GLY A 253 -23.47 1.83 -15.96
N LEU A 254 -22.98 0.88 -15.16
CA LEU A 254 -22.52 -0.43 -15.62
C LEU A 254 -23.63 -1.19 -16.35
N ALA A 255 -24.80 -1.33 -15.73
CA ALA A 255 -25.94 -2.02 -16.33
C ALA A 255 -26.38 -1.39 -17.66
N LYS A 256 -26.44 -0.05 -17.71
CA LYS A 256 -26.76 0.71 -18.93
C LYS A 256 -25.70 0.47 -20.03
N ALA A 257 -24.43 0.43 -19.67
CA ALA A 257 -23.33 0.17 -20.61
C ALA A 257 -23.39 -1.25 -21.20
N MET A 258 -23.83 -2.22 -20.39
CA MET A 258 -24.08 -3.61 -20.83
C MET A 258 -25.36 -3.75 -21.67
N GLY A 259 -26.22 -2.72 -21.73
CA GLY A 259 -27.49 -2.75 -22.46
C GLY A 259 -28.65 -3.36 -21.68
N ILE A 260 -28.55 -3.44 -20.35
CA ILE A 260 -29.65 -3.85 -19.46
C ILE A 260 -30.68 -2.71 -19.41
N LYS A 261 -31.95 -3.05 -19.64
CA LYS A 261 -33.07 -2.08 -19.65
C LYS A 261 -33.86 -2.04 -18.35
N GLU A 262 -33.65 -3.04 -17.49
CA GLU A 262 -34.30 -3.12 -16.19
C GLU A 262 -33.84 -1.98 -15.27
N LEU A 263 -34.72 -1.54 -14.38
CA LEU A 263 -34.40 -0.54 -13.38
C LEU A 263 -33.51 -1.15 -12.29
N VAL A 264 -32.24 -0.73 -12.27
CA VAL A 264 -31.31 -1.15 -11.22
C VAL A 264 -31.57 -0.40 -9.91
N THR A 265 -31.73 -1.16 -8.83
CA THR A 265 -31.94 -0.69 -7.46
C THR A 265 -31.00 -1.42 -6.51
N SER A 266 -30.59 -0.77 -5.41
CA SER A 266 -29.69 -1.43 -4.46
C SER A 266 -30.41 -2.58 -3.75
N PRO A 267 -29.85 -3.81 -3.76
CA PRO A 267 -30.45 -4.97 -3.09
C PRO A 267 -30.19 -4.95 -1.57
N THR A 268 -30.34 -3.82 -0.90
CA THR A 268 -30.00 -3.68 0.54
C THR A 268 -30.74 -4.68 1.45
N PHE A 269 -31.91 -5.19 1.02
CA PHE A 269 -32.66 -6.23 1.75
C PHE A 269 -32.51 -7.62 1.14
N ALA A 270 -32.40 -7.74 -0.18
CA ALA A 270 -32.28 -9.01 -0.89
C ALA A 270 -30.85 -9.55 -0.89
N ILE A 271 -29.87 -8.71 -0.54
CA ILE A 271 -28.42 -8.90 -0.64
C ILE A 271 -27.92 -8.99 -2.09
N GLU A 272 -28.68 -9.63 -2.97
CA GLU A 272 -28.39 -9.78 -4.39
C GLU A 272 -29.60 -9.44 -5.28
N ASN A 273 -29.35 -8.77 -6.41
CA ASN A 273 -30.25 -8.69 -7.56
C ASN A 273 -29.51 -9.18 -8.82
N GLU A 274 -30.20 -9.93 -9.68
CA GLU A 274 -29.67 -10.41 -10.97
C GLU A 274 -30.36 -9.64 -12.12
N TYR A 275 -29.56 -9.11 -13.05
CA TYR A 275 -30.06 -8.33 -14.18
C TYR A 275 -29.55 -8.87 -15.52
N LYS A 276 -30.46 -9.10 -16.46
CA LYS A 276 -30.15 -9.70 -17.77
C LYS A 276 -30.40 -8.75 -18.93
N THR A 277 -29.53 -8.85 -19.93
CA THR A 277 -29.78 -8.22 -21.24
C THR A 277 -30.88 -8.95 -22.00
N ALA A 278 -31.62 -8.23 -22.85
CA ALA A 278 -32.76 -8.80 -23.58
C ALA A 278 -32.39 -9.95 -24.54
N ASN A 279 -31.14 -9.96 -25.03
CA ASN A 279 -30.60 -11.03 -25.86
C ASN A 279 -29.85 -12.11 -25.06
N GLY A 280 -29.86 -12.02 -23.72
CA GLY A 280 -29.16 -12.93 -22.81
C GLY A 280 -27.63 -12.88 -22.90
N LYS A 281 -27.04 -11.91 -23.61
CA LYS A 281 -25.59 -11.84 -23.84
C LYS A 281 -24.81 -11.60 -22.55
N TYR A 282 -25.32 -10.72 -21.70
CA TYR A 282 -24.73 -10.37 -20.41
C TYR A 282 -25.71 -10.57 -19.27
N ASN A 283 -25.12 -10.93 -18.12
CA ASN A 283 -25.75 -11.01 -16.83
C ASN A 283 -24.94 -10.20 -15.81
N LEU A 284 -25.61 -9.36 -15.02
CA LEU A 284 -25.03 -8.57 -13.95
C LEU A 284 -25.61 -9.02 -12.61
N HIS A 285 -24.75 -9.53 -11.74
CA HIS A 285 -25.09 -9.78 -10.35
C HIS A 285 -24.70 -8.57 -9.52
N HIS A 286 -25.68 -7.92 -8.91
CA HIS A 286 -25.48 -6.77 -8.03
C HIS A 286 -25.62 -7.24 -6.59
N PHE A 287 -24.55 -7.13 -5.79
CA PHE A 287 -24.55 -7.43 -4.37
C PHE A 287 -24.49 -6.13 -3.53
N ASP A 288 -25.16 -6.12 -2.39
CA ASP A 288 -25.04 -5.08 -1.36
C ASP A 288 -24.71 -5.74 -0.01
N THR A 289 -23.44 -5.65 0.40
CA THR A 289 -22.93 -6.33 1.59
C THR A 289 -23.02 -5.48 2.86
N TRP A 290 -23.74 -4.36 2.83
CA TRP A 290 -23.87 -3.45 3.99
C TRP A 290 -24.36 -4.15 5.26
N ARG A 291 -25.21 -5.16 5.13
CA ARG A 291 -25.82 -5.85 6.27
C ARG A 291 -25.13 -7.13 6.70
N LEU A 292 -24.15 -7.60 5.93
CA LEU A 292 -23.41 -8.80 6.31
C LEU A 292 -22.62 -8.53 7.59
N GLU A 293 -22.76 -9.43 8.56
CA GLU A 293 -22.00 -9.37 9.81
C GLU A 293 -20.61 -9.99 9.63
N SER A 294 -20.49 -10.91 8.67
CA SER A 294 -19.25 -11.59 8.33
C SER A 294 -19.09 -11.82 6.82
N SER A 295 -17.84 -11.91 6.36
CA SER A 295 -17.56 -12.24 4.96
C SER A 295 -17.97 -13.68 4.59
N ALA A 296 -18.10 -14.57 5.57
CA ALA A 296 -18.53 -15.95 5.37
C ALA A 296 -19.98 -16.05 4.87
N GLU A 297 -20.83 -15.08 5.17
CA GLU A 297 -22.22 -15.05 4.67
C GLU A 297 -22.27 -14.87 3.14
N LEU A 298 -21.31 -14.15 2.54
CA LEU A 298 -21.26 -14.03 1.08
C LEU A 298 -20.89 -15.37 0.42
N MET A 299 -20.05 -16.19 1.04
CA MET A 299 -19.74 -17.54 0.54
C MET A 299 -20.89 -18.53 0.72
N GLN A 300 -21.84 -18.26 1.61
CA GLN A 300 -23.05 -19.07 1.79
C GLN A 300 -24.13 -18.74 0.74
N LEU A 301 -23.97 -17.64 0.02
CA LEU A 301 -24.74 -17.33 -1.17
C LEU A 301 -24.13 -18.04 -2.38
N ASP A 302 -24.85 -18.07 -3.50
CA ASP A 302 -24.39 -18.64 -4.78
C ASP A 302 -23.22 -17.84 -5.41
N PHE A 303 -22.53 -17.00 -4.64
CA PHE A 303 -21.42 -16.15 -5.06
C PHE A 303 -20.30 -16.95 -5.74
N LYS A 304 -19.97 -18.13 -5.21
CA LYS A 304 -18.96 -19.00 -5.83
C LYS A 304 -19.39 -19.42 -7.23
N ASP A 305 -20.65 -19.86 -7.38
CA ASP A 305 -21.21 -20.26 -8.66
C ASP A 305 -21.26 -19.07 -9.64
N VAL A 306 -21.55 -17.86 -9.15
CA VAL A 306 -21.51 -16.61 -9.94
C VAL A 306 -20.11 -16.36 -10.52
N ILE A 307 -19.06 -16.58 -9.72
CA ILE A 307 -17.67 -16.44 -10.18
C ILE A 307 -17.29 -17.54 -11.17
N GLU A 308 -17.62 -18.81 -10.86
CA GLU A 308 -17.34 -19.97 -11.73
C GLU A 308 -18.05 -19.83 -13.10
N ASN A 309 -19.26 -19.26 -13.11
CA ASN A 309 -20.04 -18.99 -14.33
C ASN A 309 -19.54 -17.78 -15.13
N ARG A 310 -18.45 -17.13 -14.70
CA ARG A 310 -17.80 -16.00 -15.40
C ARG A 310 -18.74 -14.80 -15.59
N SER A 311 -19.61 -14.57 -14.61
CA SER A 311 -20.56 -13.47 -14.62
C SER A 311 -19.88 -12.10 -14.45
N VAL A 312 -20.64 -11.03 -14.71
CA VAL A 312 -20.26 -9.68 -14.28
C VAL A 312 -20.88 -9.42 -12.92
N VAL A 313 -20.09 -8.90 -11.99
CA VAL A 313 -20.49 -8.70 -10.61
C VAL A 313 -20.21 -7.25 -10.21
N SER A 314 -21.15 -6.63 -9.50
CA SER A 314 -20.97 -5.34 -8.85
C SER A 314 -21.28 -5.49 -7.37
N ILE A 315 -20.30 -5.26 -6.49
CA ILE A 315 -20.44 -5.46 -5.05
C ILE A 315 -20.36 -4.11 -4.35
N GLU A 316 -21.44 -3.65 -3.75
CA GLU A 316 -21.43 -2.48 -2.87
C GLU A 316 -20.92 -2.86 -1.48
N TRP A 317 -20.14 -1.97 -0.87
CA TRP A 317 -19.51 -2.19 0.45
C TRP A 317 -18.52 -3.36 0.45
N ALA A 318 -17.77 -3.48 -0.65
CA ALA A 318 -16.81 -4.54 -0.87
C ALA A 318 -15.71 -4.61 0.22
N ASP A 319 -15.47 -3.52 0.95
CA ASP A 319 -14.58 -3.47 2.12
C ASP A 319 -14.99 -4.47 3.22
N LYS A 320 -16.27 -4.81 3.33
CA LYS A 320 -16.76 -5.80 4.31
C LYS A 320 -16.44 -7.24 3.93
N VAL A 321 -16.14 -7.50 2.66
CA VAL A 321 -15.94 -8.84 2.11
C VAL A 321 -14.58 -9.00 1.41
N VAL A 322 -13.61 -8.14 1.78
CA VAL A 322 -12.24 -8.14 1.20
C VAL A 322 -11.60 -9.52 1.22
N ASN A 323 -11.78 -10.28 2.30
CA ASN A 323 -11.18 -11.62 2.42
C ASN A 323 -11.70 -12.58 1.34
N VAL A 324 -13.00 -12.54 1.04
CA VAL A 324 -13.63 -13.38 0.00
C VAL A 324 -13.18 -12.92 -1.38
N ILE A 325 -13.14 -11.61 -1.61
CA ILE A 325 -12.71 -11.07 -2.90
C ILE A 325 -11.24 -11.45 -3.18
N ARG A 326 -10.37 -11.46 -2.17
CA ARG A 326 -8.96 -11.88 -2.32
C ARG A 326 -8.79 -13.36 -2.66
N GLU A 327 -9.73 -14.21 -2.26
CA GLU A 327 -9.68 -15.64 -2.58
C GLU A 327 -9.98 -15.90 -4.07
N ILE A 328 -10.67 -14.99 -4.75
CA ILE A 328 -11.04 -15.12 -6.18
C ILE A 328 -10.13 -14.32 -7.12
N ASP A 329 -9.07 -13.66 -6.63
CA ASP A 329 -8.18 -12.82 -7.45
C ASP A 329 -7.55 -13.58 -8.63
N ASP A 330 -7.33 -14.89 -8.48
CA ASP A 330 -6.79 -15.74 -9.55
C ASP A 330 -7.87 -16.15 -10.57
N GLU A 331 -9.15 -16.17 -10.17
CA GLU A 331 -10.29 -16.69 -10.94
C GLU A 331 -11.11 -15.59 -11.63
N ALA A 332 -11.06 -14.37 -11.11
CA ALA A 332 -11.78 -13.21 -11.61
C ALA A 332 -10.83 -12.06 -11.98
N VAL A 333 -11.33 -11.11 -12.77
CA VAL A 333 -10.73 -9.78 -12.89
C VAL A 333 -11.43 -8.88 -11.88
N VAL A 334 -10.74 -8.51 -10.82
CA VAL A 334 -11.30 -7.68 -9.75
C VAL A 334 -10.84 -6.23 -9.94
N ILE A 335 -11.80 -5.31 -10.08
CA ILE A 335 -11.59 -3.87 -10.18
C ILE A 335 -12.14 -3.23 -8.91
N TRP A 336 -11.25 -2.72 -8.07
CA TRP A 336 -11.68 -1.94 -6.91
C TRP A 336 -11.99 -0.52 -7.35
N VAL A 337 -13.14 -0.01 -6.94
CA VAL A 337 -13.61 1.33 -7.27
C VAL A 337 -13.97 2.03 -5.97
N ASN A 338 -13.19 3.02 -5.56
CA ASN A 338 -13.47 3.85 -4.40
C ASN A 338 -14.14 5.15 -4.83
N ILE A 339 -15.28 5.47 -4.22
CA ILE A 339 -16.11 6.62 -4.53
C ILE A 339 -16.22 7.51 -3.28
N GLU A 340 -15.64 8.70 -3.35
CA GLU A 340 -15.62 9.69 -2.27
C GLU A 340 -16.41 10.94 -2.65
N PHE A 341 -16.90 11.67 -1.64
CA PHE A 341 -17.49 12.99 -1.86
C PHE A 341 -16.39 13.99 -2.26
N GLY A 342 -16.67 14.80 -3.27
CA GLY A 342 -15.82 15.94 -3.62
C GLY A 342 -16.03 17.14 -2.71
N LYS A 343 -15.60 18.32 -3.17
CA LYS A 343 -15.75 19.56 -2.40
C LYS A 343 -17.19 20.05 -2.40
N GLN A 344 -17.91 19.82 -3.49
CA GLN A 344 -19.33 20.13 -3.61
C GLN A 344 -20.19 18.88 -3.38
N ILE A 345 -21.43 19.08 -2.94
CA ILE A 345 -22.35 17.99 -2.54
C ILE A 345 -22.65 16.99 -3.67
N ASN A 346 -22.60 17.46 -4.92
CA ASN A 346 -22.81 16.71 -6.15
C ASN A 346 -21.52 16.15 -6.75
N GLU A 347 -20.36 16.53 -6.24
CA GLU A 347 -19.08 16.04 -6.73
C GLU A 347 -18.75 14.66 -6.16
N ARG A 348 -18.18 13.79 -6.99
CA ARG A 348 -17.56 12.54 -6.56
C ARG A 348 -16.14 12.43 -7.11
N ILE A 349 -15.23 12.00 -6.25
CA ILE A 349 -13.89 11.58 -6.66
C ILE A 349 -13.96 10.06 -6.76
N ILE A 350 -13.86 9.54 -7.98
CA ILE A 350 -13.89 8.10 -8.26
C ILE A 350 -12.47 7.69 -8.60
N THR A 351 -11.95 6.72 -7.85
CA THR A 351 -10.63 6.14 -8.04
C THR A 351 -10.76 4.64 -8.28
N TRP A 352 -9.93 4.05 -9.16
CA TRP A 352 -9.98 2.60 -9.39
C TRP A 352 -8.61 1.94 -9.56
N GLY A 353 -8.52 0.65 -9.27
CA GLY A 353 -7.28 -0.14 -9.40
C GLY A 353 -7.36 -1.52 -8.74
N ASN A 354 -6.26 -2.26 -8.77
CA ASN A 354 -6.13 -3.52 -8.04
C ASN A 354 -5.60 -3.22 -6.62
N LEU A 355 -6.20 -3.81 -5.59
CA LEU A 355 -5.94 -3.48 -4.17
C LEU A 355 -4.73 -4.23 -3.61
#